data_AF-A0A450UJQ5-F1
#
_entry.id   AF-A0A450UJQ5-F1
#
_cell.length_a   1.000
_cell.length_b   1.000
_cell.length_c   1.000
_cell.angle_alpha   90.00
_cell.angle_beta   90.00
_cell.angle_gamma   90.00
#
_symmetry.space_group_name_H-M   'P 1'
#
loop_
_entity.id
_entity.type
_entity.pdbx_description
1 polymer ?
#
loop_
_entity_poly.entity_id
_entity_poly.type
_entity_poly.pdbx_seq_one_letter_code
_entity_poly.pdbx_strand_id
1 'polypeptide(L)' 'MSKSEELKERINYLKGFLTILLGIIVLMSGSLVGLYLKNQTNEVFWLGVGIIVIILFACFVLMSKIEIHLKRLGET' A
#
# COMPACT_ATOMS: atom_id res chain seq x y z
N MET A 1 -15.29 -11.16 -21.48
CA MET A 1 -15.22 -9.89 -20.74
C MET A 1 -14.05 -9.10 -21.29
N SER A 2 -14.22 -7.80 -21.53
CA SER A 2 -13.15 -6.98 -22.12
C SER A 2 -11.98 -6.90 -21.14
N LYS A 3 -10.74 -7.03 -21.62
CA LYS A 3 -9.50 -6.96 -20.81
C LYS A 3 -9.42 -5.69 -19.94
N SER A 4 -10.15 -4.64 -20.34
CA SER A 4 -10.33 -3.39 -19.59
C SER A 4 -11.11 -3.57 -18.29
N GLU A 5 -12.09 -4.48 -18.24
CA GLU A 5 -12.92 -4.77 -17.07
C GLU A 5 -12.10 -5.48 -15.97
N GLU A 6 -11.28 -6.46 -16.34
CA GLU A 6 -10.36 -7.15 -15.40
C GLU A 6 -9.35 -6.17 -14.77
N LEU A 7 -8.85 -5.21 -15.55
CA LEU A 7 -7.94 -4.19 -15.05
C LEU A 7 -8.64 -3.26 -14.05
N LYS A 8 -9.86 -2.83 -14.38
CA LYS A 8 -10.68 -1.98 -13.52
C LYS A 8 -10.98 -2.68 -12.19
N GLU A 9 -11.24 -3.99 -12.23
CA GLU A 9 -11.49 -4.81 -11.06
C GLU A 9 -10.23 -4.95 -10.20
N ARG A 10 -9.06 -5.16 -10.82
CA ARG A 10 -7.75 -5.17 -10.12
C ARG A 10 -7.43 -3.83 -9.47
N ILE A 11 -7.69 -2.72 -10.15
CA ILE A 11 -7.49 -1.36 -9.60
C ILE A 11 -8.45 -1.13 -8.44
N ASN A 12 -9.71 -1.55 -8.56
CA ASN A 12 -10.69 -1.41 -7.48
C ASN A 12 -10.30 -2.26 -6.24
N TYR A 13 -9.76 -3.46 -6.46
CA TYR A 13 -9.22 -4.30 -5.41
C TYR A 13 -8.00 -3.65 -4.73
N LEU A 14 -7.09 -3.08 -5.54
CA LEU A 14 -5.92 -2.35 -5.04
C LEU A 14 -6.31 -1.09 -4.25
N LYS A 15 -7.37 -0.40 -4.69
CA LYS A 15 -7.94 0.77 -4.01
C LYS A 15 -8.55 0.38 -2.66
N GLY A 16 -9.25 -0.76 -2.60
CA GLY A 16 -9.72 -1.34 -1.34
C GLY A 16 -8.58 -1.71 -0.40
N PHE A 17 -7.52 -2.31 -0.96
CA PHE A 17 -6.30 -2.63 -0.21
C PHE A 17 -5.62 -1.37 0.35
N LEU A 18 -5.54 -0.29 -0.44
CA LEU A 18 -4.99 1.00 -0.02
C LEU A 18 -5.79 1.62 1.14
N THR A 19 -7.13 1.50 1.12
CA THR A 19 -7.99 1.98 2.21
C THR A 19 -7.73 1.22 3.50
N ILE A 20 -7.59 -0.12 3.43
CA ILE A 20 -7.24 -0.95 4.60
C ILE A 20 -5.85 -0.56 5.11
N LEU A 21 -4.91 -0.35 4.20
CA LEU A 21 -3.55 0.13 4.50
C LEU A 21 -3.53 1.48 5.21
N LEU A 22 -4.31 2.44 4.73
CA LEU A 22 -4.50 3.72 5.39
C LEU A 22 -5.03 3.54 6.81
N GLY A 23 -5.99 2.63 7.01
CA GLY A 23 -6.48 2.25 8.34
C GLY A 23 -5.36 1.74 9.25
N ILE A 24 -4.50 0.84 8.74
CA ILE A 24 -3.34 0.32 9.47
C ILE A 24 -2.33 1.43 9.78
N ILE A 25 -2.05 2.31 8.83
CA ILE A 25 -1.14 3.46 9.02
C ILE A 25 -1.68 4.39 10.11
N VAL A 26 -2.96 4.71 10.10
CA VAL A 26 -3.59 5.55 11.12
C VAL A 26 -3.50 4.89 12.50
N LEU A 27 -3.79 3.59 12.58
CA LEU A 27 -3.73 2.83 13.84
C LEU A 27 -2.29 2.74 14.38
N MET A 28 -1.32 2.53 13.49
CA MET A 28 0.11 2.56 13.79
C MET A 28 0.54 3.95 14.25
N SER A 29 0.12 5.02 13.57
CA SER A 29 0.43 6.40 13.94
C SER A 29 -0.12 6.77 15.32
N GLY A 30 -1.31 6.28 15.68
CA GLY A 30 -1.87 6.45 17.03
C GLY A 30 -1.02 5.76 18.11
N SER A 31 -0.56 4.53 17.85
CA SER A 31 0.39 3.84 18.74
C SER A 31 1.74 4.57 18.82
N LEU A 32 2.17 5.14 17.70
CA LEU A 32 3.41 5.90 17.56
C LEU A 32 3.40 7.19 18.41
N VAL A 33 2.29 7.94 18.37
CA VAL A 33 2.08 9.14 19.17
C VAL A 33 2.06 8.82 20.66
N GLY A 34 1.45 7.68 21.05
CA GLY A 34 1.48 7.20 22.43
C GLY A 34 2.90 6.86 22.94
N LEU A 35 3.74 6.27 22.08
CA LEU A 35 5.15 6.00 22.36
C LEU A 35 5.99 7.29 22.43
N TYR A 36 5.71 8.25 21.55
CA TYR A 36 6.37 9.55 21.52
C TYR A 36 6.06 10.37 22.78
N LEU A 37 4.81 10.39 23.25
CA LEU A 37 4.42 11.04 24.51
C LEU A 37 5.09 10.41 25.74
N LYS A 38 5.47 9.13 25.66
CA LYS A 38 6.27 8.44 26.68
C LYS A 38 7.78 8.67 26.54
N ASN A 39 8.20 9.55 25.62
CA ASN A 39 9.60 9.86 25.31
C ASN A 39 10.44 8.61 24.95
N GLN A 40 9.78 7.56 24.48
CA GLN A 40 10.41 6.33 24.02
C GLN A 40 10.30 6.24 22.51
N THR A 41 11.16 6.98 21.82
CA THR A 41 11.54 6.75 20.42
C THR A 41 12.35 5.45 20.34
N ASN A 42 11.66 4.35 20.63
CA ASN A 42 12.21 3.01 20.68
C ASN A 42 12.27 2.39 19.27
N GLU A 43 12.99 1.27 19.13
CA GLU A 43 13.09 0.49 17.87
C GLU A 43 11.72 0.16 17.24
N VAL A 44 10.68 0.05 18.06
CA VAL A 44 9.29 -0.15 17.64
C VAL A 44 8.77 0.98 16.73
N PHE A 45 9.20 2.22 16.97
CA PHE A 45 8.84 3.37 16.13
C PHE A 45 9.43 3.22 14.72
N TRP A 46 10.72 2.90 14.64
CA TRP A 46 11.43 2.70 13.38
C TRP A 46 10.96 1.45 12.62
N LEU A 47 10.64 0.37 13.33
CA LEU A 47 9.98 -0.81 12.76
C LEU A 47 8.62 -0.44 12.13
N GLY A 48 7.84 0.39 12.81
CA GLY A 48 6.56 0.87 12.31
C GLY A 48 6.72 1.65 11.00
N VAL A 49 7.68 2.57 10.95
CA VAL A 49 8.00 3.33 9.73
C VAL A 49 8.50 2.41 8.61
N GLY A 50 9.37 1.45 8.92
CA GLY A 50 9.89 0.47 7.96
C GLY A 50 8.79 -0.37 7.30
N ILE A 51 7.81 -0.84 8.10
CA ILE A 51 6.66 -1.60 7.60
C ILE A 51 5.83 -0.77 6.61
N ILE A 52 5.59 0.51 6.91
CA ILE A 52 4.81 1.40 6.02
C ILE A 52 5.52 1.57 4.67
N VAL A 53 6.84 1.77 4.69
CA VAL A 53 7.65 1.91 3.46
C VAL A 53 7.63 0.62 2.63
N ILE A 54 7.77 -0.55 3.27
CA ILE A 54 7.73 -1.85 2.57
C ILE A 54 6.37 -2.05 1.88
N ILE A 55 5.27 -1.71 2.56
CA ILE A 55 3.95 -1.91 1.99
C ILE A 55 3.68 -0.95 0.82
N LEU A 56 4.10 0.32 0.94
CA LEU A 56 4.05 1.28 -0.17
C LEU A 56 4.83 0.75 -1.39
N PHE A 57 6.02 0.20 -1.15
CA PHE A 57 6.84 -0.38 -2.21
C PHE A 57 6.16 -1.58 -2.88
N ALA A 58 5.57 -2.48 -2.09
CA ALA A 58 4.81 -3.62 -2.60
C ALA A 58 3.61 -3.18 -3.46
N CYS A 59 2.87 -2.15 -3.03
CA CYS A 59 1.80 -1.55 -3.83
C CYS A 59 2.31 -0.98 -5.16
N PHE A 60 3.43 -0.25 -5.13
CA PHE A 60 4.01 0.36 -6.33
C PHE A 60 4.47 -0.69 -7.35
N VAL A 61 5.10 -1.77 -6.87
CA VAL A 61 5.52 -2.90 -7.71
C VAL A 61 4.31 -3.60 -8.33
N LEU A 62 3.25 -3.84 -7.56
CA LEU A 62 2.02 -4.46 -8.07
C LEU A 62 1.36 -3.58 -9.14
N MET A 63 1.29 -2.27 -8.91
CA MET A 63 0.71 -1.32 -9.86
C MET A 63 1.53 -1.24 -11.16
N SER A 64 2.86 -1.17 -11.05
CA SER A 64 3.76 -1.20 -12.21
C SER A 64 3.64 -2.49 -13.01
N LYS A 65 3.52 -3.64 -12.34
CA LYS A 65 3.28 -4.92 -13.02
C LYS A 65 2.00 -4.89 -13.83
N ILE A 66 0.92 -4.40 -13.23
CA ILE A 66 -0.40 -4.30 -13.87
C ILE A 66 -0.33 -3.37 -15.09
N GLU A 67 0.35 -2.23 -14.99
CA GLU A 67 0.53 -1.28 -16.10
C GLU A 67 1.34 -1.89 -17.26
N ILE A 68 2.42 -2.62 -16.96
CA ILE A 68 3.21 -3.33 -17.98
C ILE A 68 2.37 -4.39 -18.68
N HIS A 69 1.57 -5.16 -17.94
CA HIS A 69 0.68 -6.17 -18.51
C HIS A 69 -0.41 -5.55 -19.38
N LEU A 70 -0.97 -4.39 -18.99
CA LEU A 70 -1.92 -3.63 -19.81
C LEU A 70 -1.28 -3.12 -21.10
N LYS A 71 -0.09 -2.53 -21.00
CA LYS A 71 0.63 -1.97 -22.15
C LYS A 71 0.94 -3.05 -23.20
N ARG A 72 1.30 -4.25 -22.74
CA ARG A 72 1.53 -5.41 -23.61
C ARG A 72 0.24 -5.94 -24.27
N LEU A 73 -0.95 -5.67 -23.72
CA LEU A 73 -2.24 -6.11 -24.27
C LEU A 73 -2.88 -5.09 -25.22
N GLY A 74 -2.47 -3.82 -25.18
CA GLY A 74 -2.95 -2.75 -26.06
C GLY A 74 -2.14 -2.57 -27.35
N GLU A 75 -1.01 -3.27 -27.49
CA GLU A 75 -0.19 -3.32 -28.73
C GLU A 75 -0.59 -4.46 -29.69
N THR A 76 -1.72 -5.13 -29.45
CA THR A 76 -2.37 -6.07 -30.39
C THR A 76 -3.78 -5.61 -30.68
#